data_AF-E2ARA7-F1
#
_entry.id   AF-E2ARA7-F1
#
_cell.length_a   1.000
_cell.length_b   1.000
_cell.length_c   1.000
_cell.angle_alpha   90.00
_cell.angle_beta   90.00
_cell.angle_gamma   90.00
#
_symmetry.space_group_name_H-M   'P 1'
#
loop_
_entity.id
_entity.type
_entity.pdbx_description
1 polymer ?
#
loop_
_entity_poly.entity_id
_entity_poly.type
_entity_poly.pdbx_seq_one_letter_code
_entity_poly.pdbx_strand_id
1 'polypeptide(L)' 'QPHYIILAENNIICYVPQDMVSKCSPKWINNIEIGRYFSKFEGNYYVPNENLARNYPTD' A
#
# COMPACT_ATOMS: atom_id res chain seq x y z
N GLN A 1 2.33 -15.88 15.13
CA GLN A 1 1.72 -15.85 13.78
C GLN A 1 1.90 -14.44 13.22
N PRO A 2 2.25 -14.28 11.93
CA PRO A 2 2.49 -12.95 11.37
C PRO A 2 1.24 -12.06 11.45
N HIS A 3 1.45 -10.77 11.67
CA HIS A 3 0.41 -9.76 11.63
C HIS A 3 0.79 -8.71 10.59
N TYR A 4 -0.21 -8.11 9.98
CA TYR A 4 -0.04 -7.05 8.99
C TYR A 4 -0.64 -5.75 9.50
N ILE A 5 0.04 -4.65 9.18
CA ILE A 5 -0.57 -3.33 9.13
C ILE A 5 -1.14 -3.19 7.71
N ILE A 6 -2.45 -2.96 7.60
CA ILE A 6 -3.14 -2.80 6.33
C ILE A 6 -3.62 -1.35 6.23
N LEU A 7 -3.17 -0.66 5.16
CA LEU A 7 -3.77 0.59 4.72
C LEU A 7 -5.05 0.27 3.96
N ALA A 8 -6.19 0.67 4.51
CA ALA A 8 -7.52 0.44 3.95
C ALA A 8 -8.14 1.74 3.44
N GLU A 9 -9.31 1.63 2.82
CA GLU A 9 -10.08 2.75 2.31
C GLU A 9 -10.39 3.78 3.42
N ASN A 10 -10.64 5.03 3.01
CA ASN A 10 -11.07 6.11 3.89
C ASN A 10 -10.08 6.39 5.03
N ASN A 11 -8.78 6.30 4.73
CA ASN A 11 -7.68 6.54 5.68
C ASN A 11 -7.68 5.60 6.90
N ILE A 12 -8.36 4.44 6.80
CA ILE A 12 -8.36 3.45 7.87
C ILE A 12 -7.03 2.68 7.86
N ILE A 13 -6.51 2.41 9.05
CA ILE A 13 -5.36 1.54 9.27
C ILE A 13 -5.78 0.42 10.19
N CYS A 14 -5.59 -0.82 9.75
CA CYS A 14 -5.92 -2.02 10.51
C CYS A 14 -4.65 -2.76 10.93
N TYR A 15 -4.68 -3.39 12.10
CA TYR A 15 -3.68 -4.36 12.52
C TYR A 15 -4.35 -5.72 12.67
N VAL A 16 -4.00 -6.68 11.82
CA VAL A 16 -4.71 -7.97 11.74
C VAL A 16 -3.75 -9.16 11.65
N PRO A 17 -4.09 -10.31 12.24
CA PRO A 17 -3.41 -11.58 12.00
C PRO A 17 -3.45 -12.00 10.53
N GLN A 18 -2.41 -12.69 10.04
CA GLN A 18 -2.30 -13.14 8.65
C GLN A 18 -3.44 -14.07 8.20
N ASP A 19 -3.95 -14.93 9.08
CA ASP A 19 -5.05 -15.85 8.78
C ASP A 19 -6.41 -15.16 8.60
N MET A 20 -6.51 -13.89 8.98
CA MET A 20 -7.69 -13.05 8.76
C MET A 20 -7.65 -12.28 7.44
N VAL A 21 -6.61 -12.48 6.61
CA VAL A 21 -6.40 -11.76 5.34
C VAL A 21 -6.52 -12.72 4.17
N SER A 22 -7.20 -12.29 3.11
CA SER A 22 -7.29 -13.02 1.85
C SER A 22 -6.85 -12.15 0.68
N LYS A 23 -6.38 -12.80 -0.40
CA LYS A 23 -6.01 -12.08 -1.63
C LYS A 23 -7.27 -11.57 -2.32
N CYS A 24 -7.21 -10.34 -2.84
CA CYS A 24 -8.24 -9.75 -3.67
C CYS A 24 -7.66 -9.29 -5.02
N SER A 25 -8.53 -8.88 -5.94
CA SER A 25 -8.06 -8.25 -7.17
C SER A 25 -7.39 -6.91 -6.84
N PRO A 26 -6.27 -6.56 -7.49
CA PRO A 26 -5.62 -5.27 -7.29
C PRO A 26 -6.59 -4.12 -7.57
N LYS A 27 -6.53 -3.08 -6.73
CA LYS A 27 -7.32 -1.85 -6.90
C LYS A 27 -6.61 -0.68 -6.26
N TRP A 28 -6.98 0.53 -6.70
CA TRP A 28 -6.62 1.74 -5.97
C TRP A 28 -7.27 1.72 -4.58
N ILE A 29 -6.47 1.94 -3.56
CA ILE A 29 -6.88 2.16 -2.17
C ILE A 29 -6.92 3.67 -1.92
N ASN A 30 -8.06 4.18 -1.49
CA ASN A 30 -8.24 5.58 -1.11
C ASN A 30 -7.71 5.82 0.31
N ASN A 31 -6.39 5.97 0.44
CA ASN A 31 -5.71 6.26 1.69
C ASN A 31 -4.61 7.31 1.48
N ILE A 32 -4.60 8.37 2.30
CA ILE A 32 -3.69 9.50 2.20
C ILE A 32 -2.22 9.09 2.38
N GLU A 33 -1.95 8.05 3.18
CA GLU A 33 -0.59 7.54 3.37
C GLU A 33 -0.03 6.98 2.06
N ILE A 34 -0.86 6.53 1.12
CA ILE A 34 -0.38 6.07 -0.19
C ILE A 34 0.19 7.24 -0.98
N GLY A 35 -0.49 8.39 -0.99
CA GLY A 35 0.00 9.59 -1.70
C GLY A 35 1.30 10.15 -1.11
N ARG A 36 1.61 9.84 0.16
CA ARG A 36 2.88 10.21 0.80
C ARG A 36 4.09 9.51 0.17
N TYR A 37 3.90 8.31 -0.39
CA TYR A 37 4.97 7.45 -0.88
C TYR A 37 4.89 7.17 -2.39
N PHE A 38 3.68 7.15 -2.94
CA PHE A 38 3.40 6.74 -4.32
C PHE A 38 2.70 7.86 -5.10
N SER A 39 3.00 7.95 -6.39
CA SER A 39 2.49 8.99 -7.29
C SER A 39 1.24 8.55 -8.06
N LYS A 40 1.14 7.25 -8.41
CA LYS A 40 0.01 6.69 -9.17
C LYS A 40 -0.08 5.16 -9.02
N PHE A 41 -1.15 4.57 -9.53
CA PHE A 41 -1.37 3.14 -9.59
C PHE A 41 -1.53 2.69 -11.04
N GLU A 42 -0.79 1.65 -11.42
CA GLU A 42 -0.73 1.10 -12.77
C GLU A 42 -1.47 -0.24 -12.85
N GLY A 43 -2.67 -0.30 -12.26
CA GLY A 43 -3.56 -1.47 -12.33
C GLY A 43 -3.18 -2.64 -11.43
N ASN A 44 -1.89 -2.95 -11.26
CA ASN A 44 -1.41 -4.05 -10.40
C ASN A 44 -0.31 -3.64 -9.40
N TYR A 45 0.33 -2.48 -9.58
CA TYR A 45 1.32 -1.92 -8.64
C TYR A 45 1.19 -0.41 -8.50
N TYR A 46 1.78 0.11 -7.43
CA TYR A 46 1.93 1.55 -7.20
C TYR A 46 3.30 2.03 -7.70
N VAL A 47 3.32 3.20 -8.35
CA VAL A 47 4.56 3.84 -8.81
C VAL A 47 5.10 4.74 -7.69
N PRO A 48 6.36 4.59 -7.26
CA PRO A 48 6.94 5.43 -6.22
C PRO A 48 6.93 6.91 -6.63
N ASN A 49 6.85 7.81 -5.65
CA ASN A 49 7.15 9.22 -5.89
C ASN A 49 8.67 9.46 -5.97
N GLU A 50 9.07 10.67 -6.36
CA GLU A 50 10.49 11.01 -6.57
C GLU A 50 11.35 10.80 -5.31
N ASN A 51 10.80 11.08 -4.13
CA ASN A 51 11.51 10.90 -2.87
C ASN A 51 11.74 9.42 -2.57
N LEU A 52 10.70 8.59 -2.73
CA LEU A 52 10.80 7.16 -2.51
C LEU A 52 11.75 6.51 -3.52
N ALA A 53 11.63 6.85 -4.80
CA ALA A 53 12.50 6.35 -5.86
C ALA A 53 13.98 6.75 -5.66
N ARG A 54 14.25 7.93 -5.11
CA ARG A 54 15.62 8.36 -4.80
C ARG A 54 16.23 7.59 -3.63
N ASN A 55 15.42 7.34 -2.60
CA ASN A 55 15.88 6.65 -1.39
C ASN A 55 16.03 5.14 -1.61
N TYR A 56 15.24 4.57 -2.53
CA TYR A 56 15.21 3.15 -2.86
C TYR A 56 15.27 2.96 -4.39
N PRO A 57 16.42 3.23 -5.04
CA PRO A 57 16.53 3.24 -6.50
C PRO A 57 16.52 1.86 -7.17
N THR A 58 16.59 0.79 -6.38
CA THR A 58 16.62 -0.61 -6.85
C THR A 58 15.36 -1.39 -6.54
N ASP A 59 14.40 -0.76 -5.85
CA ASP A 59 13.07 -1.31 -5.61
C ASP A 59 12.17 -1.05 -6.83
#